data_AF-A0A1E1JXF8-F1
#
_entry.id   AF-A0A1E1JXF8-F1
#
_cell.length_a   1.000
_cell.length_b   1.000
_cell.length_c   1.000
_cell.angle_alpha   90.00
_cell.angle_beta   90.00
_cell.angle_gamma   90.00
#
_symmetry.space_group_name_H-M   'P 1'
#
loop_
_entity.id
_entity.type
_entity.pdbx_description
1 polymer ?
#
loop_
_entity_poly.entity_id
_entity_poly.type
_entity_poly.pdbx_seq_one_letter_code
_entity_poly.pdbx_strand_id
1 'polypeptide(L)'
;MWLKTCLESHGSICRAQLSKLPFRLLDTGHANTSIISIHISKDEFGECLALSHCWGNCTQTSLTKEANISARRNGFPLSTIPKSFRDAVMITRTLGYRYLWIDCLCILQDFDKDWRKEFVNMAEIYANSVLTICADAAAGPIRIYLIAQT
;
A
#
# COMPACT_ATOMS: atom_id res chain seq x y z
N MET A 1 -1.69 7.34 -21.39
CA MET A 1 -1.64 7.22 -19.91
C MET A 1 -0.20 7.47 -19.49
N TRP A 2 0.05 8.51 -18.70
CA TRP A 2 1.41 9.04 -18.47
C TRP A 2 2.41 8.00 -17.94
N LEU A 3 1.95 7.06 -17.10
CA LEU A 3 2.77 5.98 -16.54
C LEU A 3 3.33 5.07 -17.63
N LYS A 4 2.50 4.69 -18.61
CA LYS A 4 2.91 3.87 -19.75
C LYS A 4 3.98 4.62 -20.57
N THR A 5 3.75 5.89 -20.86
CA THR A 5 4.72 6.74 -21.56
C THR A 5 6.02 6.90 -20.78
N CYS A 6 5.97 7.06 -19.46
CA CYS A 6 7.13 7.16 -18.58
C CYS A 6 7.95 5.86 -18.60
N LEU A 7 7.31 4.70 -18.42
CA LEU A 7 7.98 3.40 -18.46
C LEU A 7 8.55 3.08 -19.85
N GLU A 8 7.87 3.48 -20.92
CA GLU A 8 8.32 3.27 -22.30
C GLU A 8 9.44 4.22 -22.71
N SER A 9 9.41 5.47 -22.23
CA SER A 9 10.35 6.53 -22.64
C SER A 9 11.61 6.61 -21.78
N HIS A 10 11.50 6.27 -20.49
CA HIS A 10 12.61 6.32 -19.54
C HIS A 10 13.16 4.93 -19.19
N GLY A 11 12.56 3.85 -19.69
CA GLY A 11 13.09 2.49 -19.59
C GLY A 11 13.47 2.08 -18.16
N SER A 12 14.71 1.65 -17.96
CA SER A 12 15.25 1.21 -16.66
C SER A 12 15.45 2.33 -15.64
N ILE A 13 15.34 3.60 -16.03
CA ILE A 13 15.49 4.74 -15.12
C ILE A 13 14.21 4.92 -14.30
N CYS A 14 13.04 4.78 -14.93
CA CYS A 14 11.74 4.91 -14.23
C CYS A 14 11.05 3.57 -13.96
N ARG A 15 11.56 2.46 -14.50
CA ARG A 15 11.13 1.14 -14.06
C ARG A 15 11.84 0.85 -12.75
N ALA A 16 11.08 0.90 -11.64
CA ALA A 16 11.55 0.38 -10.36
C ALA A 16 12.12 -1.02 -10.61
N GLN A 17 13.42 -1.21 -10.33
CA GLN A 17 13.98 -2.55 -10.26
C GLN A 17 13.22 -3.31 -9.19
N LEU A 18 13.11 -4.64 -9.35
CA LEU A 18 12.55 -5.49 -8.31
C LEU A 18 13.25 -5.15 -6.99
N SER A 19 12.49 -4.58 -6.07
CA SER A 19 12.99 -4.11 -4.78
C SER A 19 12.60 -5.11 -3.71
N LYS A 20 13.33 -5.10 -2.60
CA LYS A 20 12.99 -5.95 -1.47
C LYS A 20 11.61 -5.54 -0.96
N LEU A 21 10.69 -6.49 -0.93
CA LEU A 21 9.34 -6.23 -0.46
C LEU A 21 9.35 -5.94 1.04
N PRO A 22 8.57 -4.94 1.51
CA PRO A 22 8.34 -4.71 2.93
C PRO A 22 7.90 -5.98 3.63
N PHE A 23 8.22 -6.10 4.92
CA PHE A 23 7.86 -7.28 5.71
C PHE A 23 6.36 -7.59 5.67
N ARG A 24 5.53 -6.54 5.63
CA ARG A 24 4.08 -6.62 5.48
C ARG A 24 3.57 -5.77 4.34
N LEU A 25 2.68 -6.38 3.58
CA LEU A 25 2.01 -5.76 2.44
C LEU A 25 0.53 -6.14 2.45
N LEU A 26 -0.29 -5.29 1.84
CA LEU A 26 -1.63 -5.67 1.46
C LEU A 26 -1.58 -6.39 0.12
N ASP A 27 -1.97 -7.65 0.10
CA ASP A 27 -2.29 -8.37 -1.13
C ASP A 27 -3.69 -7.95 -1.58
N THR A 28 -3.73 -7.20 -2.68
CA THR A 28 -4.99 -6.73 -3.25
C THR A 28 -5.70 -7.83 -4.05
N GLY A 29 -5.11 -9.01 -4.26
CA GLY A 29 -5.70 -10.05 -5.09
C GLY A 29 -5.80 -9.64 -6.56
N HIS A 30 -6.75 -10.24 -7.28
CA HIS A 30 -6.95 -9.99 -8.71
C HIS A 30 -8.11 -9.02 -8.97
N ALA A 31 -8.25 -8.60 -10.23
CA ALA A 31 -9.41 -7.83 -10.66
C ALA A 31 -10.71 -8.55 -10.24
N ASN A 32 -11.59 -7.83 -9.54
CA ASN A 32 -12.89 -8.28 -9.02
C ASN A 32 -12.90 -9.10 -7.72
N THR A 33 -11.76 -9.30 -7.02
CA THR A 33 -11.82 -9.92 -5.69
C THR A 33 -12.37 -8.91 -4.65
N SER A 34 -13.34 -9.35 -3.86
CA SER A 34 -13.85 -8.57 -2.72
C SER A 34 -13.04 -8.79 -1.45
N ILE A 35 -12.18 -9.81 -1.43
CA ILE A 35 -11.29 -10.16 -0.33
C ILE A 35 -9.88 -9.65 -0.63
N ILE A 36 -9.26 -9.07 0.39
CA ILE A 36 -7.86 -8.66 0.44
C ILE A 36 -7.24 -9.27 1.70
N SER A 37 -5.91 -9.38 1.76
CA SER A 37 -5.23 -9.95 2.92
C SER A 37 -3.90 -9.26 3.21
N ILE A 38 -3.40 -9.43 4.44
CA ILE A 38 -2.02 -9.07 4.77
C ILE A 38 -1.10 -10.21 4.34
N HIS A 39 -0.20 -9.91 3.40
CA HIS A 39 0.91 -10.76 3.01
C HIS A 39 2.12 -10.51 3.90
N ILE A 40 2.82 -11.58 4.28
CA ILE A 40 4.12 -11.50 4.97
C ILE A 40 5.19 -11.88 3.97
N SER A 41 5.99 -10.90 3.57
CA SER A 41 7.17 -11.14 2.73
C SER A 41 8.22 -11.92 3.51
N LYS A 42 8.77 -12.96 2.89
CA LYS A 42 9.90 -13.75 3.42
C LYS A 42 11.16 -13.44 2.61
N ASP A 43 11.60 -12.18 2.69
CA ASP A 43 12.73 -11.64 1.90
C ASP A 43 12.52 -11.74 0.38
N GLU A 44 11.26 -11.58 -0.04
CA GLU A 44 10.88 -11.60 -1.45
C GLU A 44 11.23 -10.28 -2.13
N PHE A 45 11.44 -10.34 -3.44
CA PHE A 45 11.61 -9.18 -4.29
C PHE A 45 10.41 -9.03 -5.21
N GLY A 46 9.95 -7.80 -5.41
CA GLY A 46 8.73 -7.55 -6.14
C GLY A 46 8.44 -6.08 -6.32
N GLU A 47 7.29 -5.82 -6.95
CA GLU A 47 6.78 -4.48 -7.17
C GLU A 47 5.62 -4.23 -6.19
N CYS A 48 5.71 -3.13 -5.44
CA CYS A 48 4.62 -2.67 -4.60
C CYS A 48 4.37 -1.17 -4.82
N LEU A 49 3.13 -0.75 -4.60
CA LEU A 49 2.78 0.66 -4.50
C LEU A 49 2.70 1.04 -3.02
N ALA A 50 2.82 2.32 -2.72
CA ALA A 50 2.60 2.84 -1.37
C ALA A 50 1.41 3.82 -1.37
N LEU A 51 0.66 3.89 -0.26
CA LEU A 51 -0.35 4.92 -0.02
C LEU A 51 0.15 5.92 1.02
N SER A 52 0.33 7.17 0.60
CA SER A 52 0.47 8.31 1.50
C SER A 52 -0.91 8.90 1.79
N HIS A 53 -1.22 9.12 3.07
CA HIS A 53 -2.53 9.59 3.50
C HIS A 53 -2.44 10.33 4.83
N CYS A 54 -3.41 11.20 5.11
CA CYS A 54 -3.53 11.84 6.42
C CYS A 54 -4.17 10.88 7.43
N TRP A 55 -3.57 10.80 8.62
CA TRP A 55 -4.13 10.07 9.74
C TRP A 55 -5.33 10.83 10.30
N GLY A 56 -6.43 10.13 10.57
CA GLY A 56 -7.67 10.74 11.07
C GLY A 56 -8.70 9.70 11.51
N ASN A 57 -9.92 10.13 11.83
CA ASN A 57 -10.95 9.23 12.38
C ASN A 57 -11.24 8.00 11.49
N CYS A 58 -11.17 8.17 10.17
CA CYS A 58 -11.36 7.07 9.22
C CYS A 58 -10.24 6.02 9.29
N THR A 59 -9.01 6.39 9.64
CA THR A 59 -7.88 5.44 9.70
C THR A 59 -7.93 4.61 10.98
N GLN A 60 -8.45 5.16 12.08
CA GLN A 60 -8.57 4.49 13.37
C GLN A 60 -9.45 3.22 13.33
N THR A 61 -10.44 3.16 12.45
CA THR A 61 -11.33 1.99 12.33
C THR A 61 -10.68 0.81 11.61
N SER A 62 -9.54 1.04 10.93
CA SER A 62 -8.88 0.05 10.11
C SER A 62 -7.51 -0.39 10.61
N LEU A 63 -7.10 0.04 11.80
CA LEU A 63 -5.76 -0.30 12.32
C LEU A 63 -5.56 -1.81 12.43
N THR A 64 -4.36 -2.24 12.03
CA THR A 64 -3.90 -3.60 12.30
C THR A 64 -3.28 -3.66 13.70
N LYS A 65 -3.71 -4.65 14.46
CA LYS A 65 -3.40 -4.87 15.87
C LYS A 65 -3.04 -6.33 16.10
N GLU A 66 -2.36 -6.64 17.19
CA GLU A 66 -2.00 -8.03 17.52
C GLU A 66 -3.24 -8.93 17.57
N ALA A 67 -4.36 -8.42 18.09
CA ALA A 67 -5.62 -9.15 18.16
C ALA A 67 -6.26 -9.47 16.80
N ASN A 68 -5.96 -8.72 15.73
CA ASN A 68 -6.63 -8.85 14.43
C ASN A 68 -5.72 -9.23 13.25
N ILE A 69 -4.39 -9.24 13.44
CA ILE A 69 -3.43 -9.54 12.37
C ILE A 69 -3.66 -10.93 11.78
N SER A 70 -3.95 -11.95 12.61
CA SER A 70 -4.20 -13.32 12.12
C SER A 70 -5.41 -13.37 11.19
N ALA A 71 -6.52 -12.74 11.58
CA ALA A 71 -7.72 -12.64 10.73
C ALA A 71 -7.43 -11.87 9.43
N ARG A 72 -6.69 -10.75 9.52
CA ARG A 72 -6.32 -9.96 8.34
C ARG A 72 -5.40 -10.71 7.37
N ARG A 73 -4.57 -11.64 7.86
CA ARG A 73 -3.74 -12.52 7.02
C ARG A 73 -4.56 -13.60 6.30
N ASN A 74 -5.61 -14.11 6.94
CA ASN A 74 -6.53 -15.08 6.33
C ASN A 74 -7.48 -14.46 5.30
N GLY A 75 -7.60 -13.13 5.32
CA GLY A 75 -8.39 -12.36 4.37
C GLY A 75 -9.58 -11.67 5.02
N PHE A 76 -9.90 -10.48 4.53
CA PHE A 76 -10.99 -9.65 5.02
C PHE A 76 -11.66 -8.89 3.87
N PRO A 77 -12.95 -8.51 4.00
CA PRO A 77 -13.64 -7.84 2.91
C PRO A 77 -13.12 -6.42 2.69
N LEU A 78 -12.87 -6.08 1.43
CA LEU A 78 -12.49 -4.73 0.99
C LEU A 78 -13.50 -3.67 1.45
N SER A 79 -14.78 -4.02 1.59
CA SER A 79 -15.82 -3.11 2.10
C SER A 79 -15.61 -2.67 3.55
N THR A 80 -14.77 -3.36 4.33
CA THR A 80 -14.52 -3.06 5.75
C THR A 80 -13.50 -1.94 5.98
N ILE A 81 -12.79 -1.50 4.94
CA ILE A 81 -11.81 -0.41 5.05
C ILE A 81 -12.36 0.91 4.47
N PRO A 82 -11.81 2.07 4.88
CA PRO A 82 -12.18 3.38 4.38
C PRO A 82 -12.23 3.45 2.86
N LYS A 83 -13.11 4.33 2.36
CA LYS A 83 -13.25 4.58 0.93
C LYS A 83 -11.91 4.92 0.26
N SER A 84 -11.08 5.77 0.87
CA SER A 84 -9.73 6.09 0.38
C SER A 84 -8.88 4.85 0.12
N PHE A 85 -8.91 3.88 1.03
CA PHE A 85 -8.10 2.66 0.91
C PHE A 85 -8.69 1.73 -0.14
N ARG A 86 -10.02 1.69 -0.27
CA ARG A 86 -10.67 0.96 -1.37
C ARG A 86 -10.30 1.54 -2.73
N ASP A 87 -10.31 2.85 -2.86
CA ASP A 87 -9.93 3.53 -4.10
C ASP A 87 -8.46 3.27 -4.42
N ALA A 88 -7.57 3.30 -3.42
CA ALA A 88 -6.16 2.93 -3.59
C ALA A 88 -5.98 1.49 -4.06
N VAL A 89 -6.70 0.53 -3.45
CA VAL A 89 -6.70 -0.89 -3.89
C VAL A 89 -7.16 -1.02 -5.35
N MET A 90 -8.21 -0.31 -5.75
CA MET A 90 -8.71 -0.35 -7.12
C MET A 90 -7.71 0.25 -8.11
N ILE A 91 -7.02 1.33 -7.73
CA ILE A 91 -5.96 1.92 -8.55
C ILE A 91 -4.79 0.94 -8.70
N THR A 92 -4.32 0.34 -7.61
CA THR A 92 -3.25 -0.67 -7.65
C THR A 92 -3.57 -1.79 -8.64
N ARG A 93 -4.78 -2.36 -8.56
CA ARG A 93 -5.25 -3.39 -9.49
C ARG A 93 -5.34 -2.90 -10.94
N THR A 94 -5.87 -1.69 -11.15
CA THR A 94 -6.03 -1.10 -12.50
C THR A 94 -4.68 -0.83 -13.17
N LEU A 95 -3.66 -0.50 -12.38
CA LEU A 95 -2.30 -0.30 -12.84
C LEU A 95 -1.55 -1.62 -13.09
N GLY A 96 -2.15 -2.77 -12.80
CA GLY A 96 -1.55 -4.09 -13.01
C GLY A 96 -0.66 -4.58 -11.87
N TYR A 97 -0.65 -3.89 -10.73
CA TYR A 97 0.12 -4.28 -9.56
C TYR A 97 -0.76 -5.05 -8.56
N ARG A 98 -0.12 -5.90 -7.75
CA ARG A 98 -0.81 -6.73 -6.74
C ARG A 98 -0.63 -6.22 -5.32
N TYR A 99 0.57 -5.72 -4.99
CA TYR A 99 0.91 -5.35 -3.63
C TYR A 99 0.78 -3.85 -3.40
N LEU A 100 0.14 -3.50 -2.29
CA LEU A 100 -0.01 -2.14 -1.81
C LEU A 100 0.47 -2.06 -0.37
N TRP A 101 1.26 -1.05 -0.04
CA TRP A 101 1.66 -0.75 1.32
C TRP A 101 0.82 0.41 1.86
N ILE A 102 0.20 0.22 3.02
CA ILE A 102 -0.51 1.25 3.78
C ILE A 102 -0.05 1.10 5.23
N ASP A 103 0.64 2.10 5.77
CA ASP A 103 1.19 2.12 7.14
C ASP A 103 0.20 1.60 8.20
N CYS A 104 -1.05 2.10 8.22
CA CYS A 104 -2.04 1.74 9.24
C CYS A 104 -2.52 0.28 9.16
N LEU A 105 -2.39 -0.36 7.98
CA LEU A 105 -2.71 -1.77 7.76
C LEU A 105 -1.47 -2.67 7.88
N CYS A 106 -0.31 -2.18 7.49
CA CYS A 106 0.92 -2.96 7.34
C CYS A 106 1.85 -2.87 8.55
N ILE A 107 1.60 -1.96 9.51
CA ILE A 107 2.35 -1.84 10.78
C ILE A 107 1.42 -2.21 11.94
N LEU A 108 1.91 -2.96 12.95
CA LEU A 108 1.13 -3.24 14.17
C LEU A 108 1.12 -1.98 15.02
N GLN A 109 -0.06 -1.44 15.26
CA GLN A 109 -0.21 -0.12 15.88
C GLN A 109 -0.15 -0.18 17.42
N ASP A 110 -0.33 -1.35 18.00
CA ASP A 110 -0.36 -1.59 19.45
C ASP A 110 0.88 -2.35 19.96
N PHE A 111 1.91 -2.52 19.12
CA PHE A 111 3.12 -3.24 19.47
C PHE A 111 4.39 -2.40 19.20
N ASP A 112 4.89 -1.75 20.25
CA ASP A 112 6.00 -0.76 20.20
C ASP A 112 7.25 -1.25 19.46
N LYS A 113 7.63 -2.53 19.63
CA LYS A 113 8.83 -3.07 18.98
C LYS A 113 8.68 -3.17 17.47
N ASP A 114 7.49 -3.51 17.00
CA ASP A 114 7.18 -3.63 15.57
C ASP A 114 7.00 -2.25 14.95
N TRP A 115 6.30 -1.34 15.65
CA TRP A 115 6.18 0.05 15.23
C TRP A 115 7.55 0.69 15.00
N ARG A 116 8.48 0.59 15.95
CA ARG A 116 9.83 1.18 15.80
C ARG A 116 10.60 0.58 14.63
N LYS A 117 10.50 -0.74 14.42
CA LYS A 117 11.22 -1.41 13.32
C LYS A 117 10.69 -0.98 11.96
N GLU A 118 9.38 -1.01 11.77
CA GLU A 118 8.77 -0.68 10.47
C GLU A 118 8.76 0.82 10.21
N PHE A 119 8.62 1.65 11.24
CA PHE A 119 8.69 3.11 11.10
C PHE A 119 10.05 3.58 10.58
N VAL A 120 11.15 2.97 11.06
CA VAL A 120 12.50 3.27 10.53
C VAL A 120 12.61 2.90 9.06
N ASN A 121 11.97 1.81 8.63
CA ASN A 121 12.00 1.36 7.24
C ASN A 121 11.04 2.13 6.33
N MET A 122 10.13 2.96 6.88
CA MET A 122 9.10 3.65 6.11
C MET A 122 9.68 4.48 4.96
N ALA A 123 10.77 5.21 5.19
CA ALA A 123 11.44 5.99 4.15
C ALA A 123 11.94 5.10 2.99
N GLU A 124 12.51 3.94 3.32
CA GLU A 124 12.97 2.95 2.35
C GLU A 124 11.80 2.31 1.58
N ILE A 125 10.69 2.02 2.26
CA ILE A 125 9.48 1.48 1.62
C ILE A 125 8.92 2.45 0.58
N TYR A 126 8.82 3.74 0.94
CA TYR A 126 8.41 4.75 -0.03
C TYR A 126 9.43 4.80 -1.17
N ALA A 127 10.73 4.96 -0.89
CA ALA A 127 11.80 5.06 -1.90
C ALA A 127 11.80 3.88 -2.90
N ASN A 128 11.47 2.68 -2.42
CA ASN A 128 11.50 1.44 -3.21
C ASN A 128 10.15 1.04 -3.82
N SER A 129 9.09 1.82 -3.57
CA SER A 129 7.78 1.60 -4.20
C SER A 129 7.78 2.08 -5.65
N VAL A 130 7.01 1.40 -6.50
CA VAL A 130 6.90 1.79 -7.93
C VAL A 130 6.25 3.17 -8.06
N LEU A 131 5.20 3.40 -7.29
CA LEU A 131 4.46 4.65 -7.24
C LEU A 131 3.93 4.87 -5.82
N THR A 132 3.90 6.14 -5.43
CA THR A 132 3.15 6.58 -4.26
C THR A 132 1.82 7.16 -4.69
N ILE A 133 0.75 6.53 -4.22
CA ILE A 133 -0.63 7.03 -4.28
C ILE A 133 -0.79 8.02 -3.12
N CYS A 134 -1.18 9.25 -3.39
CA CYS A 134 -1.44 10.25 -2.35
C CYS A 134 -2.95 10.49 -2.23
N ALA A 135 -3.53 10.25 -1.05
CA ALA A 135 -4.92 10.56 -0.75
C ALA A 135 -5.03 11.83 0.09
N ASP A 136 -5.60 12.88 -0.48
CA ASP A 136 -5.91 14.12 0.23
C ASP A 136 -7.18 13.97 1.08
N ALA A 137 -7.12 14.41 2.33
CA ALA A 137 -8.21 14.38 3.29
C ALA A 137 -9.04 15.69 3.34
N ALA A 138 -8.76 16.65 2.43
CA ALA A 138 -9.57 17.86 2.31
C ALA A 138 -11.07 17.52 2.20
N ALA A 139 -11.92 18.34 2.83
CA ALA A 139 -13.37 18.11 3.02
C ALA A 139 -14.23 17.97 1.72
N GLY A 140 -13.59 17.86 0.56
CA GLY A 140 -14.21 17.59 -0.74
C GLY A 140 -14.00 16.15 -1.21
N PRO A 141 -14.26 15.85 -2.51
CA PRO A 141 -13.98 14.55 -3.08
C PRO A 141 -12.48 14.24 -2.98
N ILE A 142 -12.16 13.04 -2.47
CA ILE A 142 -10.79 12.56 -2.33
C ILE A 142 -10.11 12.64 -3.70
N ARG A 143 -9.01 13.38 -3.75
CA ARG A 143 -8.15 13.44 -4.93
C ARG A 143 -6.99 12.50 -4.73
N ILE A 144 -6.77 11.66 -5.73
CA ILE A 144 -5.66 10.72 -5.75
C ILE A 144 -4.65 11.20 -6.78
N TYR A 145 -3.43 11.43 -6.33
CA TYR A 145 -2.29 11.76 -7.18
C TYR A 145 -1.32 10.58 -7.21
N LEU A 146 -0.66 10.38 -8.35
CA LEU A 146 0.39 9.39 -8.51
C LEU A 146 1.73 10.12 -8.61
N ILE A 147 2.64 9.81 -7.69
CA ILE A 147 4.01 10.29 -7.74
C ILE A 147 4.88 9.12 -8.19
N ALA A 148 5.53 9.26 -9.35
CA ALA A 148 6.58 8.33 -9.76
C ALA A 148 7.89 8.70 -9.08
N GLN A 149 8.64 7.66 -8.72
CA GLN A 149 9.95 7.81 -8.11
C GLN A 149 10.97 7.80 -9.26
N THR A 150 11.79 8.84 -9.32
CA THR A 150 12.81 9.06 -10.36
C THR A 150 14.18 8.61 -9.92
#